data_AF-A0A316DA58-F1
#
_entry.id   AF-A0A316DA58-F1
#
_cell.length_a   1.000
_cell.length_b   1.000
_cell.length_c   1.000
_cell.angle_alpha   90.00
_cell.angle_beta   90.00
_cell.angle_gamma   90.00
#
_symmetry.space_group_name_H-M   'P 1'
#
loop_
_entity.id
_entity.type
_entity.pdbx_description
1 polymer ?
#
loop_
_entity_poly.entity_id
_entity_poly.type
_entity_poly.pdbx_seq_one_letter_code
_entity_poly.pdbx_strand_id
1 'polypeptide(L)'
;MSCAEMEFMIQRYYDGELVTEEESLLQAHLHTCQSCDQEFREFGTLFGDIGALRLQVEHRDILSRTLERLEEAQLKRQSDRWYRGVAVAAAVLVVVSTALVSWTDSGQAMKHRVSAFFAQQTQTQPLMKVEVPPTHVEHDPQQAQAALENIYAQVQFPLMELTDPRLQVESTSLTGVDADQMYQMVELEYRLVGKQAGESDLVHFLATPDNSLKSRAKSNLGTYEFKGEVQAGAFRWAKVGEHAITAEINEVYYQLFSPFLSTQDLLEMAKSIQKR
;
A
#
# COMPACT_ATOMS: atom_id res chain seq x y z
N MET A 1 38.93 12.17 20.97
CA MET A 1 37.72 12.89 20.52
C MET A 1 37.82 14.32 20.99
N SER A 2 37.38 15.24 20.14
CA SER A 2 37.32 16.66 20.49
C SER A 2 36.07 16.96 21.32
N CYS A 3 36.07 18.08 22.06
CA CYS A 3 34.88 18.48 22.82
C CYS A 3 33.67 18.76 21.88
N ALA A 4 33.92 19.25 20.66
CA ALA A 4 32.88 19.52 19.68
C ALA A 4 32.16 18.24 19.20
N GLU A 5 32.89 17.14 19.03
CA GLU A 5 32.28 15.83 18.73
C GLU A 5 31.42 15.34 19.90
N MET A 6 31.82 15.67 21.14
CA MET A 6 31.12 15.24 22.34
C MET A 6 29.80 15.98 22.53
N GLU A 7 29.72 17.27 22.18
CA GLU A 7 28.46 18.03 22.20
C GLU A 7 27.35 17.33 21.39
N PHE A 8 27.70 16.83 20.20
CA PHE A 8 26.77 16.06 19.36
C PHE A 8 26.38 14.72 20.00
N MET A 9 27.32 14.04 20.67
CA MET A 9 27.00 12.79 21.39
C MET A 9 26.08 13.04 22.59
N ILE A 10 26.25 14.15 23.31
CA ILE A 10 25.37 14.53 24.43
C ILE A 10 23.93 14.69 23.93
N GLN A 11 23.70 15.34 22.79
CA GLN A 11 22.36 15.48 22.21
C GLN A 11 21.76 14.11 21.87
N ARG A 12 22.49 13.28 21.12
CA ARG A 12 22.07 11.91 20.78
C ARG A 12 21.81 11.02 21.99
N TYR A 13 22.51 11.25 23.11
CA TYR A 13 22.25 10.55 24.37
C TYR A 13 20.84 10.83 24.90
N TYR A 14 20.45 12.10 24.96
CA TYR A 14 19.13 12.48 25.45
C TYR A 14 18.00 12.12 24.49
N ASP A 15 18.29 12.01 23.19
CA ASP A 15 17.34 11.51 22.18
C ASP A 15 17.22 9.97 22.18
N GLY A 16 18.10 9.25 22.88
CA GLY A 16 18.11 7.77 22.94
C GLY A 16 18.68 7.12 21.68
N GLU A 17 19.53 7.83 20.94
CA GLU A 17 20.08 7.41 19.64
C GLU A 17 21.54 6.90 19.72
N LEU A 18 22.16 6.93 20.89
CA LEU A 18 23.50 6.38 21.09
C LEU A 18 23.46 4.85 21.17
N VAL A 19 24.39 4.19 20.50
CA VAL A 19 24.65 2.76 20.72
C VAL A 19 25.58 2.54 21.91
N THR A 20 25.58 1.33 22.48
CA THR A 20 26.32 1.01 23.72
C THR A 20 27.82 1.35 23.67
N GLU A 21 28.45 1.17 22.50
CA GLU A 21 29.87 1.55 22.31
C GLU A 21 30.06 3.07 22.41
N GLU A 22 29.19 3.84 21.78
CA GLU A 22 29.22 5.30 21.81
C GLU A 22 28.91 5.85 23.22
N GLU A 23 27.98 5.24 23.96
CA GLU A 23 27.72 5.59 25.36
C GLU A 23 28.96 5.40 26.24
N SER A 24 29.70 4.30 26.03
CA SER A 24 30.93 4.04 26.78
C SER A 24 32.02 5.09 26.51
N LEU A 25 32.12 5.57 25.26
CA LEU A 25 33.05 6.63 24.86
C LEU A 25 32.64 7.98 25.47
N LEU A 26 31.34 8.30 25.44
CA LEU A 26 30.80 9.49 26.10
C LEU A 26 31.12 9.48 27.59
N GLN A 27 30.81 8.39 28.30
CA GLN A 27 31.10 8.26 29.73
C GLN A 27 32.59 8.42 30.05
N ALA A 28 33.47 7.80 29.26
CA ALA A 28 34.91 7.95 29.43
C ALA A 28 35.37 9.41 29.24
N HIS A 29 34.78 10.15 28.30
CA HIS A 29 35.09 11.56 28.10
C HIS A 29 34.58 12.44 29.25
N LEU A 30 33.33 12.24 29.70
CA LEU A 30 32.75 12.99 30.82
C LEU A 30 33.57 12.82 32.10
N HIS A 31 34.20 11.67 32.31
CA HIS A 31 35.13 11.45 33.44
C HIS A 31 36.43 12.26 33.37
N THR A 32 36.84 12.70 32.18
CA THR A 32 38.14 13.37 31.96
C THR A 32 38.02 14.84 31.58
N CYS A 33 36.85 15.28 31.12
CA CYS A 33 36.58 16.64 30.66
C CYS A 33 35.50 17.31 31.51
N GLN A 34 35.91 18.19 32.42
CA GLN A 34 35.00 18.86 33.36
C GLN A 34 33.97 19.76 32.67
N SER A 35 34.33 20.41 31.55
CA SER A 35 33.39 21.27 30.81
C SER A 35 32.26 20.45 30.20
N CYS A 36 32.58 19.32 29.57
CA CYS A 36 31.56 18.44 28.98
C CYS A 36 30.70 17.75 30.06
N ASP A 37 31.25 17.40 31.24
CA ASP A 37 30.44 16.90 32.38
C ASP A 37 29.45 17.96 32.87
N GLN A 38 29.87 19.22 32.93
CA GLN A 38 28.98 20.31 33.31
C GLN A 38 27.85 20.49 32.29
N GLU A 39 28.17 20.59 31.00
CA GLU A 39 27.17 20.70 29.92
C GLU A 39 26.20 19.51 29.95
N PHE A 40 26.71 18.29 30.09
CA PHE A 40 25.89 17.08 30.18
C PHE A 40 24.87 17.15 31.33
N ARG A 41 25.28 17.65 32.50
CA ARG A 41 24.39 17.84 33.65
C ARG A 41 23.37 18.95 33.42
N GLU A 42 23.77 20.04 32.80
CA GLU A 42 22.86 21.15 32.44
C GLU A 42 21.76 20.65 31.49
N PHE A 43 22.11 19.89 30.45
CA PHE A 43 21.11 19.20 29.61
C PHE A 43 20.21 18.28 30.44
N GLY A 44 20.77 17.49 31.37
CA GLY A 44 20.00 16.60 32.23
C GLY A 44 18.98 17.33 33.10
N THR A 45 19.33 18.51 33.61
CA THR A 45 18.40 19.37 34.36
C THR A 45 17.28 19.90 33.46
N LEU A 46 17.59 20.36 32.25
CA LEU A 46 16.59 20.85 31.30
C LEU A 46 15.59 19.75 30.88
N PHE A 47 16.08 18.56 30.56
CA PHE A 47 15.22 17.42 30.23
C PHE A 47 14.39 16.96 31.44
N GLY A 48 14.97 17.03 32.66
CA GLY A 48 14.25 16.78 33.91
C GLY A 48 13.10 17.77 34.11
N ASP A 49 13.32 19.06 33.89
CA ASP A 49 12.32 20.12 34.01
C ASP A 49 11.21 19.95 32.95
N ILE A 50 11.56 19.64 31.70
CA ILE A 50 10.59 19.33 30.64
C ILE A 50 9.77 18.08 31.00
N GLY A 51 10.42 17.07 31.58
CA GLY A 51 9.76 15.86 32.08
C GLY A 51 8.77 16.17 33.21
N ALA A 52 9.13 17.08 34.12
CA ALA A 52 8.25 17.54 35.20
C ALA A 52 7.07 18.37 34.67
N LEU A 53 7.28 19.19 33.63
CA LEU A 53 6.21 19.93 32.96
C LEU A 53 5.20 19.02 32.24
N ARG A 54 5.61 17.83 31.79
CA ARG A 54 4.74 16.88 31.09
C ARG A 54 3.64 16.24 31.96
N LEU A 55 3.57 16.54 33.26
CA LEU A 55 2.66 15.90 34.20
C LEU A 55 1.61 16.85 34.82
N GLN A 56 0.81 17.54 33.99
CA GLN A 56 -0.55 17.94 34.36
C GLN A 56 -1.51 17.99 33.16
N VAL A 57 -1.38 17.05 32.22
CA VAL A 57 -2.48 16.83 31.28
C VAL A 57 -3.47 15.86 31.95
N GLU A 58 -4.43 16.40 32.71
CA GLU A 58 -5.63 15.68 33.16
C GLU A 58 -6.53 15.33 31.95
N HIS A 59 -6.00 14.62 30.96
CA HIS A 59 -6.78 14.07 29.86
C HIS A 59 -7.24 12.66 30.18
N ARG A 60 -7.93 12.51 31.32
CA ARG A 60 -8.75 11.32 31.58
C ARG A 60 -9.83 11.12 30.50
N ASP A 61 -10.15 12.18 29.76
CA ASP A 61 -11.18 12.18 28.72
C ASP A 61 -10.70 11.81 27.31
N ILE A 62 -9.41 11.98 26.96
CA ILE A 62 -9.00 11.67 25.57
C ILE A 62 -8.91 10.17 25.36
N LEU A 63 -8.28 9.43 26.28
CA LEU A 63 -8.15 7.98 26.15
C LEU A 63 -9.52 7.30 26.19
N SER A 64 -10.42 7.73 27.07
CA SER A 64 -11.77 7.18 27.14
C SER A 64 -12.56 7.46 25.87
N ARG A 65 -12.53 8.71 25.35
CA ARG A 65 -13.19 9.05 24.09
C ARG A 65 -12.59 8.34 22.87
N THR A 66 -11.28 8.11 22.83
CA THR A 66 -10.66 7.36 21.72
C THR A 66 -11.01 5.88 21.80
N LEU A 67 -11.01 5.29 22.99
CA LEU A 67 -11.44 3.91 23.20
C LEU A 67 -12.93 3.72 22.88
N GLU A 68 -13.79 4.64 23.31
CA GLU A 68 -15.22 4.62 23.01
C GLU A 68 -15.47 4.71 21.49
N ARG A 69 -14.79 5.63 20.80
CA ARG A 69 -14.87 5.73 19.32
C ARG A 69 -14.35 4.48 18.61
N LEU A 70 -13.34 3.82 19.16
CA LEU A 70 -12.83 2.56 18.60
C LEU A 70 -13.84 1.42 18.77
N GLU A 71 -14.49 1.34 19.94
CA GLU A 71 -15.53 0.34 20.21
C GLU A 71 -16.76 0.55 19.32
N GLU A 72 -17.24 1.80 19.19
CA GLU A 72 -18.33 2.15 18.27
C GLU A 72 -18.00 1.77 16.81
N ALA A 73 -16.77 2.05 16.37
CA ALA A 73 -16.33 1.69 15.02
C ALA A 73 -16.26 0.17 14.82
N GLN A 74 -15.85 -0.59 15.84
CA GLN A 74 -15.83 -2.06 15.79
C GLN A 74 -17.23 -2.66 15.71
N LEU A 75 -18.16 -2.20 16.55
CA LEU A 75 -19.56 -2.65 16.53
C LEU A 75 -20.21 -2.37 15.17
N LYS A 76 -19.96 -1.20 14.58
CA LYS A 76 -20.46 -0.85 13.25
C LYS A 76 -19.91 -1.77 12.16
N ARG A 77 -18.62 -2.14 12.22
CA ARG A 77 -17.99 -3.09 11.28
C ARG A 77 -18.56 -4.50 11.41
N GLN A 78 -18.82 -4.96 12.65
CA GLN A 78 -19.41 -6.28 12.88
C GLN A 78 -20.84 -6.35 12.35
N SER A 79 -21.63 -5.31 12.60
CA SER A 79 -22.98 -5.17 12.04
C SER A 79 -22.98 -5.21 10.51
N ASP A 80 -22.12 -4.42 9.85
CA ASP A 80 -22.04 -4.37 8.38
C ASP A 80 -21.66 -5.74 7.77
N ARG A 81 -20.74 -6.49 8.40
CA ARG A 81 -20.41 -7.86 7.97
C ARG A 81 -21.61 -8.80 8.03
N TRP A 82 -22.44 -8.71 9.08
CA TRP A 82 -23.62 -9.55 9.23
C TRP A 82 -24.66 -9.26 8.14
N TYR A 83 -24.96 -7.98 7.88
CA TYR A 83 -25.90 -7.61 6.80
C TYR A 83 -25.41 -8.04 5.42
N ARG A 84 -24.11 -7.93 5.13
CA ARG A 84 -23.53 -8.44 3.88
C ARG A 84 -23.67 -9.96 3.76
N GLY A 85 -23.46 -10.70 4.85
CA GLY A 85 -23.67 -12.14 4.89
C GLY A 85 -25.13 -12.53 4.57
N VAL A 86 -26.09 -11.82 5.17
CA VAL A 86 -27.53 -12.03 4.91
C VAL A 86 -27.88 -11.70 3.45
N ALA A 87 -27.37 -10.59 2.92
CA ALA A 87 -27.62 -10.19 1.54
C ALA A 87 -27.10 -11.23 0.53
N VAL A 88 -25.90 -11.77 0.75
CA VAL A 88 -25.33 -12.83 -0.10
C VAL A 88 -26.17 -14.11 -0.01
N ALA A 89 -26.57 -14.53 1.19
CA ALA A 89 -27.41 -15.72 1.37
C ALA A 89 -28.78 -15.57 0.67
N ALA A 90 -29.40 -14.40 0.77
CA ALA A 90 -30.66 -14.10 0.08
C ALA A 90 -30.49 -14.14 -1.45
N ALA A 91 -29.40 -13.57 -1.99
CA ALA A 91 -29.11 -13.62 -3.42
C ALA A 91 -28.92 -15.05 -3.94
N VAL A 92 -28.21 -15.90 -3.18
CA VAL A 92 -28.05 -17.33 -3.52
C VAL A 92 -29.40 -18.05 -3.52
N LEU A 93 -30.26 -17.78 -2.54
CA LEU A 93 -31.62 -18.36 -2.49
C LEU A 93 -32.46 -17.97 -3.71
N VAL A 94 -32.38 -16.72 -4.16
CA VAL A 94 -33.08 -16.26 -5.37
C VAL A 94 -32.56 -17.00 -6.60
N VAL A 95 -31.24 -17.14 -6.76
CA VAL A 95 -30.63 -17.86 -7.89
C VAL A 95 -30.98 -19.34 -7.89
N VAL A 96 -30.97 -19.99 -6.73
CA VAL A 96 -31.37 -21.41 -6.60
C VAL A 96 -32.86 -21.58 -6.90
N SER A 97 -33.71 -20.67 -6.43
CA SER A 97 -35.15 -20.72 -6.69
C SER A 97 -35.47 -20.56 -8.17
N THR A 98 -34.82 -19.63 -8.87
CA THR A 98 -35.00 -19.46 -10.32
C THR A 98 -34.45 -20.64 -11.13
N ALA A 99 -33.34 -21.23 -10.68
CA ALA A 99 -32.80 -22.46 -11.29
C ALA A 99 -33.79 -23.63 -11.13
N LEU A 100 -34.39 -23.82 -9.96
CA LEU A 100 -35.37 -24.87 -9.73
C LEU A 100 -36.64 -24.69 -10.58
N VAL A 101 -37.16 -23.46 -10.70
CA VAL A 101 -38.32 -23.17 -11.56
C VAL A 101 -38.00 -23.46 -13.03
N SER A 102 -36.85 -23.02 -13.54
CA SER A 102 -36.46 -23.29 -14.94
C SER A 102 -36.19 -24.78 -15.21
N TRP A 103 -35.77 -25.54 -14.19
CA TRP A 103 -35.59 -26.98 -14.32
C TRP A 103 -36.93 -27.73 -14.45
N THR A 104 -37.99 -27.27 -13.77
CA THR A 104 -39.32 -27.87 -13.90
C THR A 104 -39.94 -27.68 -15.28
N ASP A 105 -39.68 -26.56 -15.95
CA ASP A 105 -40.22 -26.26 -17.29
C ASP A 105 -39.44 -26.97 -18.41
N SER A 106 -38.13 -27.17 -18.22
CA SER A 106 -37.26 -27.85 -19.19
C SER A 106 -37.39 -29.38 -19.19
N GLY A 107 -38.10 -29.98 -18.22
CA GLY A 107 -38.37 -31.42 -18.16
C GLY A 107 -39.19 -31.97 -19.34
N GLN A 108 -39.97 -31.13 -20.03
CA GLN A 108 -40.69 -31.53 -21.25
C GLN A 108 -39.87 -31.34 -22.53
N ALA A 109 -38.90 -30.41 -22.55
CA ALA A 109 -38.08 -30.13 -23.73
C ALA A 109 -36.86 -31.07 -23.88
N MET A 110 -36.36 -31.68 -22.80
CA MET A 110 -35.18 -32.56 -22.86
C MET A 110 -35.43 -33.92 -23.53
N LYS A 111 -36.67 -34.43 -23.58
CA LYS A 111 -36.96 -35.73 -24.19
C LYS A 111 -36.67 -35.78 -25.70
N HIS A 112 -36.65 -34.63 -26.39
CA HIS A 112 -36.41 -34.57 -27.84
C HIS A 112 -34.98 -34.16 -28.23
N ARG A 113 -34.14 -33.68 -27.31
CA ARG A 113 -32.78 -33.19 -27.65
C ARG A 113 -31.65 -34.15 -27.30
N VAL A 114 -31.84 -35.07 -26.36
CA VAL A 114 -30.79 -36.04 -25.98
C VAL A 114 -30.52 -37.07 -27.09
N SER A 115 -31.50 -37.38 -27.95
CA SER A 115 -31.30 -38.29 -29.09
C SER A 115 -30.51 -37.67 -30.26
N ALA A 116 -30.49 -36.33 -30.40
CA ALA A 116 -29.74 -35.66 -31.46
C ALA A 116 -28.27 -35.40 -31.08
N PHE A 117 -27.98 -35.23 -29.78
CA PHE A 117 -26.64 -34.85 -29.32
C PHE A 117 -25.63 -36.02 -29.34
N PHE A 118 -26.10 -37.27 -29.17
CA PHE A 118 -25.23 -38.46 -29.24
C PHE A 118 -24.78 -38.85 -30.65
N ALA A 119 -25.35 -38.25 -31.70
CA ALA A 119 -24.99 -38.56 -33.08
C ALA A 119 -23.79 -37.76 -33.63
N GLN A 120 -23.27 -36.76 -32.90
CA GLN A 120 -22.38 -35.76 -33.51
C GLN A 120 -21.07 -35.45 -32.75
N GLN A 121 -20.65 -36.27 -31.78
CA GLN A 121 -19.36 -36.11 -31.10
C GLN A 121 -18.40 -37.28 -31.36
N THR A 122 -17.84 -37.29 -32.57
CA THR A 122 -16.56 -37.97 -32.85
C THR A 122 -15.69 -37.09 -33.74
N GLN A 123 -15.23 -35.95 -33.21
CA GLN A 123 -14.11 -35.23 -33.80
C GLN A 123 -13.36 -34.48 -32.69
N THR A 124 -12.50 -35.21 -32.01
CA THR A 124 -11.49 -34.69 -31.09
C THR A 124 -10.42 -33.98 -31.91
N GLN A 125 -10.35 -32.65 -31.85
CA GLN A 125 -9.11 -31.95 -32.17
C GLN A 125 -8.25 -31.86 -30.89
N PRO A 126 -6.93 -32.10 -30.98
CA PRO A 126 -6.04 -31.95 -29.84
C PRO A 126 -5.87 -30.47 -29.53
N LEU A 127 -6.35 -30.05 -28.35
CA LEU A 127 -6.07 -28.72 -27.82
C LEU A 127 -4.59 -28.68 -27.38
N MET A 128 -3.81 -27.79 -27.99
CA MET A 128 -2.50 -27.40 -27.47
C MET A 128 -2.69 -26.83 -26.06
N LYS A 129 -2.11 -27.53 -25.09
CA LYS A 129 -1.99 -27.12 -23.70
C LYS A 129 -1.04 -25.93 -23.66
N VAL A 130 -1.57 -24.71 -23.58
CA VAL A 130 -0.78 -23.56 -23.16
C VAL A 130 -0.55 -23.72 -21.67
N GLU A 131 0.67 -24.12 -21.32
CA GLU A 131 1.15 -24.17 -19.95
C GLU A 131 1.30 -22.73 -19.44
N VAL A 132 0.39 -22.32 -18.57
CA VAL A 132 0.60 -21.16 -17.70
C VAL A 132 1.70 -21.56 -16.71
N PRO A 133 2.85 -20.86 -16.68
CA PRO A 133 3.93 -21.23 -15.77
C PRO A 133 3.44 -21.12 -14.32
N PRO A 134 3.81 -22.06 -13.45
CA PRO A 134 3.48 -22.00 -12.04
C PRO A 134 4.10 -20.74 -11.42
N THR A 135 3.29 -19.88 -10.81
CA THR A 135 3.70 -18.71 -10.02
C THR A 135 4.24 -19.12 -8.64
N HIS A 136 5.00 -20.20 -8.57
CA HIS A 136 5.88 -20.52 -7.46
C HIS A 136 7.31 -20.28 -7.95
N VAL A 137 7.80 -19.06 -7.73
CA VAL A 137 9.22 -18.77 -7.90
C VAL A 137 9.91 -19.41 -6.70
N GLU A 138 10.49 -20.59 -6.91
CA GLU A 138 11.43 -21.19 -5.97
C GLU A 138 12.73 -20.35 -6.01
N HIS A 139 13.54 -20.41 -4.94
CA HIS A 139 14.64 -19.50 -4.58
C HIS A 139 15.83 -19.37 -5.58
N ASP A 140 15.59 -19.25 -6.88
CA ASP A 140 16.60 -18.97 -7.87
C ASP A 140 16.79 -17.45 -8.02
N PRO A 141 17.92 -16.88 -7.53
CA PRO A 141 18.21 -15.46 -7.67
C PRO A 141 18.26 -14.99 -9.13
N GLN A 142 18.50 -15.89 -10.10
CA GLN A 142 18.46 -15.53 -11.52
C GLN A 142 17.02 -15.32 -12.03
N GLN A 143 16.05 -16.11 -11.54
CA GLN A 143 14.64 -15.90 -11.87
C GLN A 143 14.07 -14.64 -11.21
N ALA A 144 14.50 -14.34 -9.98
CA ALA A 144 14.15 -13.09 -9.32
C ALA A 144 14.69 -11.89 -10.09
N GLN A 145 15.95 -11.94 -10.55
CA GLN A 145 16.57 -10.89 -11.37
C GLN A 145 15.87 -10.74 -12.73
N ALA A 146 15.50 -11.83 -13.40
CA ALA A 146 14.78 -11.79 -14.68
C ALA A 146 13.34 -11.25 -14.51
N ALA A 147 12.65 -11.61 -13.43
CA ALA A 147 11.36 -11.02 -13.08
C ALA A 147 11.51 -9.51 -12.79
N LEU A 148 12.59 -9.11 -12.11
CA LEU A 148 12.93 -7.72 -11.84
C LEU A 148 13.16 -6.95 -13.14
N GLU A 149 14.00 -7.45 -14.05
CA GLU A 149 14.24 -6.84 -15.37
C GLU A 149 12.95 -6.74 -16.21
N ASN A 150 12.05 -7.71 -16.08
CA ASN A 150 10.75 -7.67 -16.75
C ASN A 150 9.81 -6.63 -16.12
N ILE A 151 9.75 -6.54 -14.79
CA ILE A 151 9.00 -5.47 -14.09
C ILE A 151 9.61 -4.11 -14.47
N TYR A 152 10.93 -3.96 -14.45
CA TYR A 152 11.60 -2.75 -14.90
C TYR A 152 11.26 -2.44 -16.35
N ALA A 153 11.30 -3.39 -17.28
CA ALA A 153 10.93 -3.14 -18.67
C ALA A 153 9.44 -2.75 -18.83
N GLN A 154 8.55 -3.38 -18.06
CA GLN A 154 7.10 -3.09 -18.07
C GLN A 154 6.74 -1.78 -17.39
N VAL A 155 7.51 -1.35 -16.38
CA VAL A 155 7.30 -0.11 -15.61
C VAL A 155 8.05 1.06 -16.25
N GLN A 156 9.21 0.84 -16.85
CA GLN A 156 10.00 1.86 -17.55
C GLN A 156 9.26 2.43 -18.77
N PHE A 157 8.40 1.63 -19.43
CA PHE A 157 7.57 2.10 -20.55
C PHE A 157 6.52 3.16 -20.13
N PRO A 158 5.66 2.94 -19.10
CA PRO A 158 4.76 3.99 -18.59
C PRO A 158 5.47 5.09 -17.77
N LEU A 159 6.64 4.84 -17.18
CA LEU A 159 7.40 5.87 -16.44
C LEU A 159 8.08 6.91 -17.34
N MET A 160 8.48 6.56 -18.57
CA MET A 160 9.00 7.55 -19.53
C MET A 160 7.91 8.53 -20.03
N GLU A 161 6.64 8.15 -19.96
CA GLU A 161 5.49 9.02 -20.32
C GLU A 161 5.08 9.96 -19.17
N LEU A 162 5.50 9.69 -17.94
CA LEU A 162 5.30 10.52 -16.74
C LEU A 162 6.16 11.81 -16.70
N THR A 163 6.60 12.34 -17.85
CA THR A 163 7.51 13.49 -17.96
C THR A 163 6.87 14.83 -17.58
N ASP A 164 6.24 14.94 -16.40
CA ASP A 164 6.06 16.25 -15.78
C ASP A 164 7.46 16.77 -15.40
N PRO A 165 7.96 17.88 -15.97
CA PRO A 165 9.29 18.39 -15.67
C PRO A 165 9.48 18.79 -14.20
N ARG A 166 8.40 18.81 -13.40
CA ARG A 166 8.41 19.06 -11.97
C ARG A 166 8.68 17.81 -11.13
N LEU A 167 8.51 16.60 -11.67
CA LEU A 167 8.78 15.36 -10.95
C LEU A 167 10.23 14.93 -11.19
N GLN A 168 11.03 14.92 -10.13
CA GLN A 168 12.40 14.39 -10.15
C GLN A 168 12.44 13.10 -9.34
N VAL A 169 12.89 12.00 -9.95
CA VAL A 169 13.11 10.73 -9.23
C VAL A 169 14.25 10.96 -8.24
N GLU A 170 14.00 10.75 -6.95
CA GLU A 170 15.04 10.84 -5.92
C GLU A 170 15.64 9.48 -5.63
N SER A 171 14.78 8.48 -5.48
CA SER A 171 15.18 7.13 -5.11
C SER A 171 14.25 6.08 -5.73
N THR A 172 14.84 4.92 -6.02
CA THR A 172 14.12 3.71 -6.40
C THR A 172 14.54 2.63 -5.42
N SER A 173 13.60 2.08 -4.66
CA SER A 173 13.87 0.98 -3.75
C SER A 173 12.96 -0.21 -4.05
N LEU A 174 13.49 -1.41 -3.82
CA LEU A 174 12.71 -2.64 -3.89
C LEU A 174 12.41 -3.06 -2.45
N THR A 175 11.15 -2.94 -2.04
CA THR A 175 10.74 -3.23 -0.65
C THR A 175 9.78 -4.42 -0.65
N GLY A 176 10.31 -5.62 -0.40
CA GLY A 176 9.47 -6.82 -0.44
C GLY A 176 10.22 -8.09 -0.09
N VAL A 177 10.37 -8.35 1.20
CA VAL A 177 10.71 -9.69 1.71
C VAL A 177 9.82 -9.94 2.93
N ASP A 178 8.54 -10.20 2.67
CA ASP A 178 7.73 -10.90 3.67
C ASP A 178 8.08 -12.39 3.52
N ALA A 179 8.56 -13.02 4.60
CA ALA A 179 9.12 -14.38 4.54
C ALA A 179 8.11 -15.43 4.05
N ASP A 180 6.82 -15.14 4.20
CA ASP A 180 5.72 -16.02 3.83
C ASP A 180 5.02 -15.63 2.52
N GLN A 181 5.27 -14.43 1.98
CA GLN A 181 4.65 -13.94 0.74
C GLN A 181 5.65 -13.11 -0.07
N MET A 182 6.27 -13.76 -1.06
CA MET A 182 7.18 -13.08 -1.99
C MET A 182 6.42 -12.12 -2.91
N TYR A 183 6.24 -10.88 -2.47
CA TYR A 183 5.82 -9.79 -3.33
C TYR A 183 7.04 -8.97 -3.71
N GLN A 184 7.22 -8.76 -5.01
CA GLN A 184 8.15 -7.76 -5.50
C GLN A 184 7.39 -6.44 -5.59
N MET A 185 7.60 -5.54 -4.63
CA MET A 185 7.09 -4.17 -4.68
C MET A 185 8.23 -3.25 -5.08
N VAL A 186 7.98 -2.43 -6.09
CA VAL A 186 8.88 -1.33 -6.46
C VAL A 186 8.31 -0.06 -5.84
N GLU A 187 9.08 0.55 -4.96
CA GLU A 187 8.80 1.84 -4.36
C GLU A 187 9.66 2.90 -5.06
N LEU A 188 8.99 3.88 -5.66
CA LEU A 188 9.63 5.00 -6.31
C LEU A 188 9.29 6.27 -5.54
N GLU A 189 10.30 6.99 -5.10
CA GLU A 189 10.15 8.28 -4.44
C GLU A 189 10.46 9.39 -5.45
N TYR A 190 9.46 10.24 -5.68
CA TYR A 190 9.60 11.43 -6.52
C TYR A 190 9.54 12.67 -5.67
N ARG A 191 10.45 13.61 -5.92
CA ARG A 191 10.33 14.98 -5.44
C ARG A 191 9.59 15.80 -6.48
N LEU A 192 8.41 16.29 -6.11
CA LEU A 192 7.67 17.28 -6.86
C LEU A 192 8.21 18.67 -6.53
N VAL A 193 8.87 19.31 -7.49
CA VAL A 193 9.36 20.68 -7.34
C VAL A 193 8.19 21.65 -7.62
N GLY A 194 7.74 22.34 -6.58
CA GLY A 194 6.70 23.36 -6.65
C GLY A 194 7.09 24.56 -7.50
N LYS A 195 6.12 25.44 -7.81
CA LYS A 195 6.39 26.68 -8.56
C LYS A 195 7.15 27.73 -7.72
N GLN A 196 7.14 27.58 -6.39
CA GLN A 196 7.84 28.46 -5.46
C GLN A 196 9.13 27.78 -4.97
N ALA A 197 10.20 28.57 -4.85
CA ALA A 197 11.48 28.07 -4.38
C ALA A 197 11.37 27.56 -2.93
N GLY A 198 11.68 26.28 -2.72
CA GLY A 198 11.64 25.63 -1.40
C GLY A 198 10.41 24.77 -1.13
N GLU A 199 9.42 24.75 -2.03
CA GLU A 199 8.28 23.85 -1.96
C GLU A 199 8.63 22.55 -2.68
N SER A 200 8.90 21.49 -1.91
CA SER A 200 9.14 20.16 -2.45
C SER A 200 8.29 19.13 -1.73
N ASP A 201 7.45 18.42 -2.47
CA ASP A 201 6.64 17.33 -1.93
C ASP A 201 7.22 15.99 -2.35
N LEU A 202 7.13 14.99 -1.47
CA LEU A 202 7.54 13.63 -1.76
C LEU A 202 6.30 12.81 -2.14
N VAL A 203 6.37 12.17 -3.31
CA VAL A 203 5.29 11.33 -3.86
C VAL A 203 5.81 9.91 -3.96
N HIS A 204 5.13 8.99 -3.29
CA HIS A 204 5.44 7.56 -3.36
C HIS A 204 4.60 6.90 -4.44
N PHE A 205 5.24 6.16 -5.33
CA PHE A 205 4.59 5.27 -6.27
C PHE A 205 4.90 3.83 -5.89
N LEU A 206 3.84 3.07 -5.65
CA LEU A 206 3.92 1.64 -5.39
C LEU A 206 3.34 0.90 -6.59
N ALA A 207 4.13 -0.01 -7.16
CA ALA A 207 3.71 -0.89 -8.24
C ALA A 207 3.87 -2.35 -7.80
N THR A 208 2.83 -3.16 -8.03
CA THR A 208 2.89 -4.62 -7.90
C THR A 208 2.35 -5.28 -9.17
N PRO A 209 3.01 -6.36 -9.66
CA PRO A 209 2.55 -7.09 -10.84
C PRO A 209 1.35 -7.99 -10.54
N ASP A 210 1.12 -8.34 -9.28
CA ASP A 210 -0.03 -9.13 -8.85
C ASP A 210 -1.05 -8.25 -8.13
N ASN A 211 -2.33 -8.67 -8.15
CA ASN A 211 -3.47 -7.99 -7.53
C ASN A 211 -3.36 -7.83 -5.98
N SER A 212 -2.18 -7.98 -5.40
CA SER A 212 -1.89 -7.88 -3.96
C SER A 212 -2.16 -6.49 -3.39
N LEU A 213 -1.87 -5.42 -4.13
CA LEU A 213 -2.26 -4.06 -3.73
C LEU A 213 -3.78 -3.92 -3.60
N LYS A 214 -4.56 -4.58 -4.47
CA LYS A 214 -6.03 -4.55 -4.44
C LYS A 214 -6.61 -5.22 -3.20
N SER A 215 -5.98 -6.29 -2.70
CA SER A 215 -6.44 -7.00 -1.50
C SER A 215 -6.07 -6.24 -0.21
N ARG A 216 -4.89 -5.63 -0.14
CA ARG A 216 -4.46 -4.79 0.99
C ARG A 216 -5.14 -3.42 1.05
N ALA A 217 -5.37 -2.79 -0.09
CA ALA A 217 -6.16 -1.56 -0.15
C ALA A 217 -7.58 -1.82 0.40
N LYS A 218 -8.21 -2.94 -0.01
CA LYS A 218 -9.51 -3.40 0.54
C LYS A 218 -9.47 -3.65 2.06
N SER A 219 -8.35 -4.12 2.62
CA SER A 219 -8.26 -4.44 4.06
C SER A 219 -8.03 -3.20 4.93
N ASN A 220 -7.29 -2.20 4.43
CA ASN A 220 -6.90 -1.04 5.23
C ASN A 220 -7.81 0.19 5.02
N LEU A 221 -8.55 0.30 3.92
CA LEU A 221 -9.19 1.57 3.51
C LEU A 221 -10.68 1.49 3.09
N GLY A 222 -11.36 0.35 3.29
CA GLY A 222 -12.81 0.24 3.10
C GLY A 222 -13.28 -0.14 1.69
N THR A 223 -14.60 -0.31 1.50
CA THR A 223 -15.21 -0.74 0.22
C THR A 223 -15.21 0.37 -0.84
N TYR A 224 -14.73 0.05 -2.03
CA TYR A 224 -14.62 0.96 -3.18
C TYR A 224 -15.89 1.02 -4.01
N GLU A 225 -16.24 2.21 -4.51
CA GLU A 225 -17.24 2.41 -5.55
C GLU A 225 -16.52 2.97 -6.79
N PHE A 226 -16.39 2.15 -7.84
CA PHE A 226 -15.86 2.60 -9.13
C PHE A 226 -16.94 3.41 -9.83
N LYS A 227 -16.76 4.73 -9.96
CA LYS A 227 -17.64 5.59 -10.76
C LYS A 227 -16.89 6.08 -12.00
N GLY A 228 -17.03 5.35 -13.10
CA GLY A 228 -16.58 5.78 -14.43
C GLY A 228 -16.45 4.63 -15.43
N GLU A 229 -17.10 4.75 -16.59
CA GLU A 229 -16.82 3.95 -17.78
C GLU A 229 -15.89 4.71 -18.71
N VAL A 230 -14.78 4.10 -19.15
CA VAL A 230 -14.04 4.50 -20.36
C VAL A 230 -13.42 3.25 -21.01
N GLN A 231 -13.51 3.15 -22.34
CA GLN A 231 -13.05 2.02 -23.17
C GLN A 231 -11.68 2.27 -23.84
N ALA A 232 -10.97 1.16 -24.06
CA ALA A 232 -9.75 0.90 -24.87
C ALA A 232 -8.53 1.82 -24.63
N GLY A 233 -7.49 1.29 -23.97
CA GLY A 233 -6.31 2.04 -23.48
C GLY A 233 -6.52 2.71 -22.12
N ALA A 234 -7.51 2.22 -21.36
CA ALA A 234 -8.17 2.95 -20.30
C ALA A 234 -7.48 2.82 -18.93
N PHE A 235 -6.82 3.90 -18.51
CA PHE A 235 -6.45 4.11 -17.12
C PHE A 235 -7.71 4.08 -16.25
N ARG A 236 -7.78 3.17 -15.27
CA ARG A 236 -8.88 3.13 -14.30
C ARG A 236 -8.42 3.70 -12.98
N TRP A 237 -8.75 4.97 -12.73
CA TRP A 237 -8.46 5.64 -11.47
C TRP A 237 -9.55 5.40 -10.44
N ALA A 238 -9.17 5.01 -9.23
CA ALA A 238 -10.03 4.87 -8.07
C ALA A 238 -9.50 5.76 -6.93
N LYS A 239 -10.41 6.48 -6.27
CA LYS A 239 -10.10 7.23 -5.04
C LYS A 239 -9.85 6.25 -3.90
N VAL A 240 -8.74 6.42 -3.19
CA VAL A 240 -8.36 5.59 -2.03
C VAL A 240 -8.06 6.52 -0.85
N GLY A 241 -9.11 6.94 -0.13
CA GLY A 241 -8.97 7.90 0.98
C GLY A 241 -8.83 9.35 0.52
N GLU A 242 -8.41 10.25 1.41
CA GLU A 242 -8.27 11.69 1.11
C GLU A 242 -6.96 12.03 0.37
N HIS A 243 -5.95 11.17 0.51
CA HIS A 243 -4.55 11.44 0.12
C HIS A 243 -3.97 10.35 -0.80
N ALA A 244 -4.80 9.48 -1.37
CA ALA A 244 -4.34 8.45 -2.29
C ALA A 244 -5.31 8.16 -3.44
N ILE A 245 -4.73 7.73 -4.57
CA ILE A 245 -5.46 7.23 -5.73
C ILE A 245 -4.79 5.96 -6.25
N THR A 246 -5.56 5.06 -6.85
CA THR A 246 -5.05 3.84 -7.48
C THR A 246 -5.43 3.84 -8.96
N ALA A 247 -4.47 3.54 -9.83
CA ALA A 247 -4.70 3.28 -11.25
C ALA A 247 -4.50 1.80 -11.58
N GLU A 248 -5.29 1.27 -12.50
CA GLU A 248 -4.99 0.03 -13.22
C GLU A 248 -4.60 0.39 -14.67
N ILE A 249 -3.40 -0.02 -15.09
CA ILE A 249 -2.86 0.19 -16.44
C ILE A 249 -2.27 -1.15 -16.90
N ASN A 250 -2.78 -1.72 -18.00
CA ASN A 250 -2.30 -3.00 -18.54
C ASN A 250 -2.19 -4.12 -17.48
N GLU A 251 -3.21 -4.23 -16.61
CA GLU A 251 -3.27 -5.21 -15.49
C GLU A 251 -2.27 -4.96 -14.34
N VAL A 252 -1.47 -3.89 -14.42
CA VAL A 252 -0.59 -3.43 -13.34
C VAL A 252 -1.31 -2.37 -12.51
N TYR A 253 -1.24 -2.52 -11.19
CA TYR A 253 -1.85 -1.58 -10.24
C TYR A 253 -0.80 -0.60 -9.73
N TYR A 254 -1.09 0.69 -9.87
CA TYR A 254 -0.29 1.79 -9.39
C TYR A 254 -1.03 2.48 -8.27
N GLN A 255 -0.38 2.71 -7.14
CA GLN A 255 -0.94 3.55 -6.08
C GLN A 255 -0.09 4.79 -5.92
N LEU A 256 -0.72 5.96 -6.03
CA LEU A 256 -0.11 7.24 -5.70
C LEU A 256 -0.61 7.68 -4.34
N PHE A 257 0.32 8.05 -3.47
CA PHE A 257 0.04 8.61 -2.17
C PHE A 257 0.82 9.91 -1.97
N SER A 258 0.16 10.93 -1.45
CA SER A 258 0.80 12.16 -0.99
C SER A 258 0.08 12.68 0.24
N PRO A 259 0.77 12.87 1.38
CA PRO A 259 0.14 13.41 2.59
C PRO A 259 -0.24 14.89 2.45
N PHE A 260 0.27 15.59 1.43
CA PHE A 260 0.10 17.03 1.25
C PHE A 260 -0.90 17.37 0.15
N LEU A 261 -1.04 16.51 -0.87
CA LEU A 261 -1.97 16.73 -1.97
C LEU A 261 -3.34 16.15 -1.65
N SER A 262 -4.39 16.88 -2.03
CA SER A 262 -5.74 16.35 -1.97
C SER A 262 -5.95 15.30 -3.07
N THR A 263 -6.94 14.42 -2.90
CA THR A 263 -7.32 13.46 -3.96
C THR A 263 -7.59 14.16 -5.29
N GLN A 264 -8.16 15.36 -5.27
CA GLN A 264 -8.49 16.11 -6.48
C GLN A 264 -7.21 16.54 -7.21
N ASP A 265 -6.21 17.02 -6.48
CA ASP A 265 -4.91 17.42 -7.02
C ASP A 265 -4.18 16.20 -7.61
N LEU A 266 -4.23 15.06 -6.91
CA LEU A 266 -3.69 13.79 -7.39
C LEU A 266 -4.41 13.33 -8.67
N LEU A 267 -5.74 13.46 -8.75
CA LEU A 267 -6.51 13.13 -9.95
C LEU A 267 -6.21 14.08 -11.13
N GLU A 268 -5.97 15.36 -10.87
CA GLU A 268 -5.57 16.31 -11.91
C GLU A 268 -4.16 16.01 -12.43
N MET A 269 -3.24 15.67 -11.55
CA MET A 269 -1.90 15.19 -11.92
C MET A 269 -2.00 13.93 -12.78
N ALA A 270 -2.77 12.93 -12.32
CA ALA A 270 -3.06 11.70 -13.05
C ALA A 270 -3.68 11.92 -14.44
N LYS A 271 -4.63 12.87 -14.57
CA LYS A 271 -5.21 13.24 -15.88
C LYS A 271 -4.20 13.92 -16.78
N SER A 272 -3.26 14.69 -16.22
CA SER A 272 -2.21 15.35 -17.01
C SER A 272 -1.22 14.34 -17.60
N ILE A 273 -0.99 13.24 -16.88
CA ILE A 273 -0.19 12.09 -17.29
C ILE A 273 -0.91 11.33 -18.41
N GLN A 274 -2.18 10.99 -18.22
CA GLN A 274 -2.97 10.23 -19.21
C GLN A 274 -3.12 10.93 -20.58
N LYS A 275 -3.00 12.26 -20.62
CA LYS A 275 -3.11 13.04 -21.87
C LYS A 275 -1.83 13.04 -22.71
N ARG A 276 -0.71 12.62 -22.14
CA ARG A 276 0.59 12.55 -22.80
C ARG A 276 0.81 11.15 -23.33
#